data_AF-A0A957YSA8-F1
#
_entry.id   AF-A0A957YSA8-F1
#
_cell.length_a   1.000
_cell.length_b   1.000
_cell.length_c   1.000
_cell.angle_alpha   90.00
_cell.angle_beta   90.00
_cell.angle_gamma   90.00
#
_symmetry.space_group_name_H-M   'P 1'
#
loop_
_entity.id
_entity.type
_entity.pdbx_description
1 polymer ?
#
loop_
_entity_poly.entity_id
_entity_poly.type
_entity_poly.pdbx_seq_one_letter_code
_entity_poly.pdbx_strand_id
1 'polypeptide(L)'
;WELFPHNIAFVPALHIILWVVGLYWLLNELNKLFELKFELPFVLFTAELLALFSFFTAPNLFQILYWRPGQVSYLTPVVMFTFVAAWLVNLVRRQKVTIPLAFLFGFFTFFIGGLSETLGALHSAVLSFSIAAVLLFDKSPRRKPALTLLIALLIGALLALIVMFLAPANAMRINEENGSPAPIQVLIRALGYAFLFLRISVTTLPVPIIALVGISLLLSYLFFIGREKGSFDPRFNWVFLLIPLLAYALIFASFAPSAYGQSYPVERVRFPAHFILTVAFTSLGICAGYVLSYVKLPTFTRYAVAALAFIALLYPFWMMRQPLATYEFRRLFALRWDEREQMIYDYKAEGQTDIVIPALDGYEGTKELDVRPFFWVNGCAAQVYDVHSITAISVEEEDVLNFFSQ
;
A
#
# COMPACT_ATOMS: atom_id res chain seq x y z
N TRP A 1 -2.94 6.18 -24.38
CA TRP A 1 -4.08 5.47 -23.81
C TRP A 1 -4.45 4.19 -24.59
N GLU A 2 -3.89 4.00 -25.79
CA GLU A 2 -4.31 2.98 -26.77
C GLU A 2 -3.53 1.66 -26.79
N LEU A 3 -2.41 1.51 -26.06
CA LEU A 3 -1.59 0.29 -26.19
C LEU A 3 -2.32 -0.99 -25.74
N PHE A 4 -3.24 -0.90 -24.77
CA PHE A 4 -4.05 -2.01 -24.29
C PHE A 4 -5.40 -1.49 -23.75
N PRO A 5 -6.43 -1.31 -24.58
CA PRO A 5 -7.72 -0.74 -24.16
C PRO A 5 -8.43 -1.56 -23.07
N HIS A 6 -8.06 -2.82 -22.87
CA HIS A 6 -8.68 -3.71 -21.87
C HIS A 6 -7.76 -3.97 -20.67
N ASN A 7 -6.71 -3.16 -20.48
CA ASN A 7 -5.76 -3.36 -19.39
C ASN A 7 -6.38 -3.20 -18.00
N ILE A 8 -7.45 -2.40 -17.86
CA ILE A 8 -8.14 -2.21 -16.57
C ILE A 8 -8.65 -3.55 -16.02
N ALA A 9 -9.01 -4.51 -16.88
CA ALA A 9 -9.55 -5.80 -16.47
C ALA A 9 -8.52 -6.71 -15.78
N PHE A 10 -7.24 -6.64 -16.15
CA PHE A 10 -6.22 -7.56 -15.63
C PHE A 10 -5.12 -6.88 -14.80
N VAL A 11 -4.95 -5.57 -14.92
CA VAL A 11 -3.91 -4.81 -14.19
C VAL A 11 -4.02 -4.95 -12.66
N PRO A 12 -5.22 -4.95 -12.03
CA PRO A 12 -5.37 -5.25 -10.62
C PRO A 12 -4.81 -6.62 -10.22
N ALA A 13 -5.21 -7.68 -10.94
CA ALA A 13 -4.73 -9.04 -10.69
C ALA A 13 -3.22 -9.15 -10.89
N LEU A 14 -2.70 -8.51 -11.94
CA LEU A 14 -1.26 -8.47 -12.22
C LEU A 14 -0.50 -7.78 -11.07
N HIS A 15 -0.99 -6.67 -10.53
CA HIS A 15 -0.34 -6.01 -9.40
C HIS A 15 -0.32 -6.89 -8.14
N ILE A 16 -1.41 -7.60 -7.85
CA ILE A 16 -1.46 -8.53 -6.72
C ILE A 16 -0.43 -9.65 -6.92
N ILE A 17 -0.41 -10.29 -8.08
CA ILE A 17 0.53 -11.38 -8.39
C ILE A 17 1.97 -10.87 -8.30
N LEU A 18 2.28 -9.75 -8.95
CA LEU A 18 3.60 -9.14 -8.91
C LEU A 18 4.00 -8.79 -7.47
N TRP A 19 3.09 -8.27 -6.66
CA TRP A 19 3.41 -7.92 -5.30
C TRP A 19 3.70 -9.14 -4.43
N VAL A 20 2.90 -10.21 -4.55
CA VAL A 20 3.15 -11.48 -3.86
C VAL A 20 4.49 -12.07 -4.30
N VAL A 21 4.80 -12.07 -5.59
CA VAL A 21 6.10 -12.54 -6.12
C VAL A 21 7.25 -11.70 -5.57
N GLY A 22 7.09 -10.37 -5.53
CA GLY A 22 8.08 -9.45 -4.97
C GLY A 22 8.30 -9.68 -3.48
N LEU A 23 7.23 -9.80 -2.69
CA LEU A 23 7.26 -10.09 -1.25
C LEU A 23 7.91 -11.45 -0.99
N TYR A 24 7.52 -12.48 -1.73
CA TYR A 24 8.14 -13.80 -1.66
C TYR A 24 9.64 -13.74 -1.93
N TRP A 25 10.05 -13.04 -3.01
CA TRP A 25 11.47 -12.90 -3.34
C TRP A 25 12.23 -12.16 -2.24
N LEU A 26 11.69 -11.04 -1.74
CA LEU A 26 12.29 -10.28 -0.64
C LEU A 26 12.44 -11.14 0.62
N LEU A 27 11.36 -11.78 1.08
CA LEU A 27 11.37 -12.63 2.27
C LEU A 27 12.33 -13.82 2.10
N ASN A 28 12.40 -14.41 0.90
CA ASN A 28 13.33 -15.51 0.62
C ASN A 28 14.79 -15.05 0.65
N GLU A 29 15.11 -13.87 0.11
CA GLU A 29 16.48 -13.33 0.20
C GLU A 29 16.83 -12.90 1.64
N LEU A 30 15.88 -12.39 2.42
CA LEU A 30 16.09 -12.11 3.85
C LEU A 30 16.28 -13.42 4.65
N ASN A 31 15.48 -14.46 4.37
CA ASN A 31 15.65 -15.79 4.95
C ASN A 31 17.05 -16.36 4.70
N LYS A 32 17.60 -16.15 3.50
CA LYS A 32 19.00 -16.53 3.16
C LYS A 32 20.03 -15.60 3.82
N LEU A 33 19.76 -14.30 3.89
CA LEU A 33 20.68 -13.29 4.46
C LEU A 33 20.90 -13.48 5.97
N PHE A 34 19.84 -13.88 6.67
CA PHE A 34 19.83 -14.08 8.12
C PHE A 34 19.88 -15.56 8.53
N GLU A 35 20.03 -16.47 7.57
CA GLU A 35 20.14 -17.92 7.80
C GLU A 35 18.99 -18.50 8.63
N LEU A 36 17.76 -18.01 8.43
CA LEU A 36 16.59 -18.37 9.26
C LEU A 36 16.07 -19.78 8.95
N LYS A 37 16.47 -20.37 7.82
CA LYS A 37 16.10 -21.73 7.38
C LYS A 37 14.59 -21.97 7.36
N PHE A 38 13.80 -20.96 6.98
CA PHE A 38 12.38 -21.11 6.67
C PHE A 38 12.20 -21.87 5.35
N GLU A 39 11.20 -22.75 5.32
CA GLU A 39 10.85 -23.53 4.13
C GLU A 39 10.04 -22.70 3.13
N LEU A 40 10.07 -23.11 1.86
CA LEU A 40 9.39 -22.43 0.77
C LEU A 40 7.90 -22.14 1.06
N PRO A 41 7.08 -23.11 1.50
CA PRO A 41 5.65 -22.85 1.75
C PRO A 41 5.42 -21.80 2.84
N PHE A 42 6.27 -21.76 3.87
CA PHE A 42 6.16 -20.78 4.95
C PHE A 42 6.46 -19.35 4.45
N VAL A 43 7.50 -19.21 3.63
CA VAL A 43 7.89 -17.91 3.06
C VAL A 43 6.82 -17.41 2.08
N LEU A 44 6.30 -18.28 1.21
CA LEU A 44 5.23 -17.94 0.27
C LEU A 44 3.95 -17.57 1.02
N PHE A 45 3.54 -18.38 1.99
CA PHE A 45 2.35 -18.10 2.80
C PHE A 45 2.46 -16.76 3.53
N THR A 46 3.63 -16.43 4.08
CA THR A 46 3.87 -15.13 4.73
C THR A 46 3.73 -13.98 3.72
N ALA A 47 4.22 -14.14 2.49
CA ALA A 47 4.07 -13.14 1.43
C ALA A 47 2.60 -12.91 1.06
N GLU A 48 1.83 -13.99 0.90
CA GLU A 48 0.38 -13.93 0.62
C GLU A 48 -0.38 -13.29 1.78
N LEU A 49 -0.05 -13.65 3.03
CA LEU A 49 -0.66 -13.09 4.24
C LEU A 49 -0.45 -11.57 4.32
N LEU A 50 0.78 -11.11 4.06
CA LEU A 50 1.11 -9.69 4.04
C LEU A 50 0.33 -8.93 2.97
N ALA A 51 0.27 -9.46 1.74
CA ALA A 51 -0.49 -8.82 0.66
C ALA A 51 -2.00 -8.79 0.97
N LEU A 52 -2.57 -9.93 1.37
CA LEU A 52 -4.00 -10.08 1.66
C LEU A 52 -4.45 -9.13 2.77
N PHE A 53 -3.80 -9.16 3.93
CA PHE A 53 -4.21 -8.33 5.05
C PHE A 53 -3.96 -6.84 4.81
N SER A 54 -2.97 -6.49 3.98
CA SER A 54 -2.77 -5.09 3.57
C SER A 54 -3.92 -4.57 2.71
N PHE A 55 -4.43 -5.39 1.78
CA PHE A 55 -5.61 -5.02 0.99
C PHE A 55 -6.89 -5.04 1.83
N PHE A 56 -7.05 -6.05 2.68
CA PHE A 56 -8.26 -6.21 3.47
C PHE A 56 -8.44 -5.12 4.54
N THR A 57 -7.33 -4.65 5.12
CA THR A 57 -7.38 -3.56 6.10
C THR A 57 -7.38 -2.18 5.46
N ALA A 58 -7.25 -2.09 4.14
CA ALA A 58 -7.25 -0.81 3.44
C ALA A 58 -8.65 -0.16 3.46
N PRO A 59 -8.78 1.13 3.79
CA PRO A 59 -10.08 1.77 3.97
C PRO A 59 -10.84 1.99 2.65
N ASN A 60 -10.14 2.12 1.52
CA ASN A 60 -10.77 2.29 0.21
C ASN A 60 -10.04 1.45 -0.85
N LEU A 61 -10.36 0.15 -0.86
CA LEU A 61 -9.73 -0.81 -1.77
C LEU A 61 -9.98 -0.46 -3.24
N PHE A 62 -11.15 0.12 -3.57
CA PHE A 62 -11.44 0.54 -4.94
C PHE A 62 -10.39 1.53 -5.46
N GLN A 63 -10.16 2.60 -4.70
CA GLN A 63 -9.23 3.65 -5.11
C GLN A 63 -7.77 3.18 -5.15
N ILE A 64 -7.41 2.16 -4.37
CA ILE A 64 -6.04 1.64 -4.31
C ILE A 64 -5.77 0.62 -5.42
N LEU A 65 -6.75 -0.21 -5.75
CA LEU A 65 -6.53 -1.37 -6.61
C LEU A 65 -7.12 -1.21 -8.01
N TYR A 66 -8.30 -0.60 -8.13
CA TYR A 66 -9.06 -0.53 -9.38
C TYR A 66 -9.00 0.87 -10.01
N TRP A 67 -8.95 1.92 -9.20
CA TRP A 67 -8.81 3.28 -9.71
C TRP A 67 -7.34 3.59 -10.05
N ARG A 68 -7.06 3.73 -11.34
CA ARG A 68 -5.68 3.86 -11.86
C ARG A 68 -4.85 4.98 -11.21
N PRO A 69 -5.35 6.22 -11.01
CA PRO A 69 -4.56 7.26 -10.33
C PRO A 69 -4.13 6.84 -8.93
N GLY A 70 -5.03 6.26 -8.13
CA GLY A 70 -4.67 5.79 -6.80
C GLY A 70 -3.79 4.53 -6.82
N GLN A 71 -4.01 3.62 -7.76
CA GLN A 71 -3.15 2.45 -7.95
C GLN A 71 -1.71 2.84 -8.27
N VAL A 72 -1.52 3.73 -9.24
CA VAL A 72 -0.19 4.20 -9.66
C VAL A 72 0.52 4.95 -8.53
N SER A 73 -0.21 5.73 -7.73
CA SER A 73 0.39 6.50 -6.64
C SER A 73 0.63 5.69 -5.36
N TYR A 74 -0.19 4.70 -5.03
CA TYR A 74 -0.11 4.04 -3.70
C TYR A 74 0.21 2.56 -3.74
N LEU A 75 -0.17 1.82 -4.78
CA LEU A 75 0.12 0.40 -4.90
C LEU A 75 1.38 0.15 -5.73
N THR A 76 1.46 0.69 -6.95
CA THR A 76 2.60 0.49 -7.86
C THR A 76 3.95 0.79 -7.19
N PRO A 77 4.14 1.88 -6.43
CA PRO A 77 5.45 2.17 -5.87
C PRO A 77 5.81 1.21 -4.73
N VAL A 78 4.83 0.69 -3.99
CA VAL A 78 5.03 -0.37 -2.98
C VAL A 78 5.49 -1.66 -3.67
N VAL A 79 4.82 -2.07 -4.75
CA VAL A 79 5.21 -3.25 -5.53
C VAL A 79 6.62 -3.11 -6.07
N MET A 80 6.90 -2.01 -6.77
CA MET A 80 8.23 -1.74 -7.36
C MET A 80 9.33 -1.67 -6.30
N PHE A 81 9.08 -0.97 -5.18
CA PHE A 81 10.06 -0.86 -4.10
C PHE A 81 10.31 -2.22 -3.43
N THR A 82 9.31 -3.10 -3.35
CA THR A 82 9.49 -4.47 -2.86
C THR A 82 10.47 -5.25 -3.73
N PHE A 83 10.36 -5.16 -5.05
CA PHE A 83 11.31 -5.78 -5.98
C PHE A 83 12.73 -5.17 -5.88
N VAL A 84 12.82 -3.84 -5.78
CA VAL A 84 14.11 -3.16 -5.60
C VAL A 84 14.77 -3.60 -4.29
N ALA A 85 14.01 -3.72 -3.20
CA ALA A 85 14.50 -4.23 -1.92
C ALA A 85 14.96 -5.69 -2.04
N ALA A 86 14.20 -6.55 -2.72
CA ALA A 86 14.59 -7.95 -2.94
C ALA A 86 15.91 -8.06 -3.71
N TRP A 87 16.05 -7.25 -4.78
CA TRP A 87 17.26 -7.20 -5.58
C TRP A 87 18.45 -6.65 -4.78
N LEU A 88 18.24 -5.62 -3.96
CA LEU A 88 19.25 -5.10 -3.04
C LEU A 88 19.79 -6.22 -2.15
N VAL A 89 18.90 -6.92 -1.45
CA VAL A 89 19.29 -7.98 -0.50
C VAL A 89 20.06 -9.09 -1.23
N ASN A 90 19.62 -9.48 -2.43
CA ASN A 90 20.32 -10.46 -3.25
C ASN A 90 21.76 -10.05 -3.59
N LEU A 91 21.95 -8.81 -4.04
CA LEU A 91 23.27 -8.28 -4.44
C LEU A 91 24.19 -8.12 -3.25
N VAL A 92 23.67 -7.62 -2.13
CA VAL A 92 24.39 -7.47 -0.86
C VAL A 92 24.88 -8.83 -0.37
N ARG A 93 24.01 -9.83 -0.35
CA ARG A 93 24.36 -11.21 0.04
C ARG A 93 25.44 -11.80 -0.86
N ARG A 94 25.37 -11.54 -2.18
CA ARG A 94 26.36 -12.00 -3.16
C ARG A 94 27.63 -11.15 -3.21
N GLN A 95 27.66 -10.01 -2.52
CA GLN A 95 28.73 -9.01 -2.56
C GLN A 95 29.04 -8.51 -3.98
N LYS A 96 28.06 -8.53 -4.90
CA LYS A 96 28.21 -8.15 -6.31
C LYS A 96 27.67 -6.75 -6.57
N VAL A 97 28.29 -5.73 -5.94
CA VAL A 97 27.87 -4.33 -6.10
C VAL A 97 28.91 -3.54 -6.87
N THR A 98 28.45 -2.82 -7.89
CA THR A 98 29.26 -1.93 -8.73
C THR A 98 28.67 -0.52 -8.71
N ILE A 99 29.47 0.49 -9.05
CA ILE A 99 29.02 1.89 -9.11
C ILE A 99 27.88 2.10 -10.13
N PRO A 100 27.93 1.54 -11.36
CA PRO A 100 26.80 1.65 -12.29
C PRO A 100 25.49 1.08 -11.73
N LEU A 101 25.59 -0.01 -10.94
CA LEU A 101 24.44 -0.60 -10.29
C LEU A 101 23.89 0.31 -9.19
N ALA A 102 24.75 0.99 -8.43
CA ALA A 102 24.31 2.00 -7.47
C ALA A 102 23.56 3.16 -8.15
N PHE A 103 24.07 3.66 -9.29
CA PHE A 103 23.37 4.67 -10.07
C PHE A 103 21.99 4.19 -10.53
N LEU A 104 21.91 2.95 -11.04
CA LEU A 104 20.64 2.35 -11.46
C LEU A 104 19.64 2.23 -10.31
N PHE A 105 20.09 1.87 -9.10
CA PHE A 105 19.25 1.84 -7.90
C PHE A 105 18.74 3.24 -7.54
N GLY A 106 19.62 4.25 -7.53
CA GLY A 106 19.21 5.64 -7.30
C GLY A 106 18.19 6.13 -8.34
N PHE A 107 18.42 5.82 -9.62
CA PHE A 107 17.48 6.12 -10.70
C PHE A 107 16.12 5.46 -10.50
N PHE A 108 16.07 4.15 -10.21
CA PHE A 108 14.79 3.48 -9.96
C PHE A 108 14.03 4.07 -8.79
N THR A 109 14.70 4.37 -7.67
CA THR A 109 14.02 4.97 -6.52
C THR A 109 13.64 6.43 -6.75
N PHE A 110 14.36 7.17 -7.59
CA PHE A 110 13.91 8.47 -8.05
C PHE A 110 12.57 8.37 -8.80
N PHE A 111 12.45 7.44 -9.76
CA PHE A 111 11.20 7.22 -10.48
C PHE A 111 10.07 6.74 -9.57
N ILE A 112 10.33 5.75 -8.71
CA ILE A 112 9.34 5.20 -7.76
C ILE A 112 8.87 6.29 -6.79
N GLY A 113 9.80 7.08 -6.25
CA GLY A 113 9.50 8.18 -5.33
C GLY A 113 8.68 9.28 -5.98
N GLY A 114 8.88 9.55 -7.28
CA GLY A 114 8.12 10.55 -8.04
C GLY A 114 6.65 10.21 -8.27
N LEU A 115 6.21 8.98 -7.96
CA LEU A 115 4.81 8.56 -8.10
C LEU A 115 3.94 8.97 -6.90
N SER A 116 4.54 9.24 -5.74
CA SER A 116 3.83 9.65 -4.53
C SER A 116 4.74 10.24 -3.46
N GLU A 117 4.37 11.42 -2.95
CA GLU A 117 5.05 12.09 -1.85
C GLU A 117 5.01 11.25 -0.56
N THR A 118 3.86 10.63 -0.26
CA THR A 118 3.63 9.75 0.90
C THR A 118 4.59 8.56 0.88
N LEU A 119 4.70 7.87 -0.25
CA LEU A 119 5.62 6.72 -0.38
C LEU A 119 7.08 7.15 -0.49
N GLY A 120 7.38 8.28 -1.12
CA GLY A 120 8.72 8.86 -1.13
C GLY A 120 9.24 9.11 0.29
N ALA A 121 8.39 9.70 1.16
CA ALA A 121 8.71 9.94 2.56
C ALA A 121 8.89 8.62 3.35
N LEU A 122 7.99 7.65 3.15
CA LEU A 122 8.10 6.33 3.77
C LEU A 122 9.38 5.61 3.35
N HIS A 123 9.68 5.53 2.05
CA HIS A 123 10.88 4.88 1.53
C HIS A 123 12.15 5.56 2.07
N SER A 124 12.17 6.89 2.13
CA SER A 124 13.29 7.64 2.72
C SER A 124 13.52 7.25 4.19
N ALA A 125 12.46 7.08 4.97
CA ALA A 125 12.56 6.62 6.36
C ALA A 125 13.03 5.16 6.48
N VAL A 126 12.46 4.24 5.68
CA VAL A 126 12.89 2.84 5.63
C VAL A 126 14.37 2.72 5.29
N LEU A 127 14.84 3.47 4.29
CA LEU A 127 16.24 3.47 3.86
C LEU A 127 17.14 4.08 4.93
N SER A 128 16.73 5.18 5.56
CA SER A 128 17.49 5.81 6.65
C SER A 128 17.67 4.87 7.85
N PHE A 129 16.59 4.19 8.28
CA PHE A 129 16.67 3.20 9.34
C PHE A 129 17.49 1.97 8.94
N SER A 130 17.41 1.54 7.68
CA SER A 130 18.22 0.43 7.16
C SER A 130 19.72 0.79 7.14
N ILE A 131 20.08 2.02 6.74
CA ILE A 131 21.45 2.52 6.79
C ILE A 131 21.94 2.54 8.24
N ALA A 132 21.15 3.10 9.16
CA ALA A 132 21.49 3.12 10.57
C ALA A 132 21.70 1.70 11.13
N ALA A 133 20.80 0.76 10.80
CA ALA A 133 20.92 -0.63 11.23
C ALA A 133 22.20 -1.30 10.68
N VAL A 134 22.52 -1.10 9.40
CA VAL A 134 23.76 -1.64 8.80
C VAL A 134 25.01 -1.01 9.44
N LEU A 135 25.00 0.31 9.70
CA LEU A 135 26.13 0.98 10.34
C LEU A 135 26.38 0.52 11.78
N LEU A 136 25.31 0.30 12.54
CA LEU A 136 25.36 -0.05 13.96
C LEU A 136 25.61 -1.55 14.20
N PHE A 137 24.99 -2.41 13.39
CA PHE A 137 24.93 -3.85 13.67
C PHE A 137 25.70 -4.73 12.68
N ASP A 138 25.93 -4.30 11.44
CA ASP A 138 26.63 -5.12 10.45
C ASP A 138 28.13 -4.84 10.43
N LYS A 139 28.92 -5.82 10.88
CA LYS A 139 30.39 -5.78 10.86
C LYS A 139 31.00 -6.66 9.77
N SER A 140 30.17 -7.33 8.98
CA SER A 140 30.63 -8.30 7.98
C SER A 140 31.05 -7.61 6.66
N PRO A 141 31.74 -8.33 5.74
CA PRO A 141 32.18 -7.78 4.46
C PRO A 141 31.05 -7.22 3.58
N ARG A 142 29.80 -7.67 3.77
CA ARG A 142 28.63 -7.17 3.03
C ARG A 142 28.20 -5.75 3.42
N ARG A 143 28.72 -5.20 4.52
CA ARG A 143 28.40 -3.84 4.99
C ARG A 143 28.63 -2.78 3.91
N LYS A 144 29.80 -2.79 3.25
CA LYS A 144 30.15 -1.80 2.22
C LYS A 144 29.20 -1.88 1.01
N PRO A 145 29.00 -3.05 0.38
CA PRO A 145 27.96 -3.24 -0.64
C PRO A 145 26.57 -2.74 -0.24
N ALA A 146 26.12 -3.06 0.99
CA ALA A 146 24.83 -2.63 1.51
C ALA A 146 24.71 -1.12 1.59
N LEU A 147 25.69 -0.46 2.22
CA LEU A 147 25.69 1.00 2.36
C LEU A 147 25.75 1.70 1.01
N THR A 148 26.56 1.22 0.06
CA THR A 148 26.63 1.81 -1.28
C THR A 148 25.26 1.81 -1.97
N LEU A 149 24.55 0.68 -1.97
CA LEU A 149 23.22 0.62 -2.59
C LEU A 149 22.16 1.40 -1.80
N LEU A 150 22.14 1.27 -0.47
CA LEU A 150 21.16 1.97 0.38
C LEU A 150 21.30 3.49 0.29
N ILE A 151 22.52 4.01 0.27
CA ILE A 151 22.77 5.45 0.11
C ILE A 151 22.32 5.90 -1.28
N ALA A 152 22.60 5.14 -2.34
CA ALA A 152 22.16 5.49 -3.68
C ALA A 152 20.63 5.51 -3.80
N LEU A 153 19.94 4.52 -3.22
CA LEU A 153 18.48 4.51 -3.11
C LEU A 153 17.96 5.73 -2.35
N LEU A 154 18.57 6.08 -1.22
CA LEU A 154 18.16 7.23 -0.40
C LEU A 154 18.33 8.54 -1.17
N ILE A 155 19.45 8.72 -1.88
CA ILE A 155 19.67 9.89 -2.74
C ILE A 155 18.56 9.97 -3.80
N GLY A 156 18.24 8.86 -4.47
CA GLY A 156 17.14 8.80 -5.44
C GLY A 156 15.79 9.22 -4.84
N ALA A 157 15.44 8.67 -3.66
CA ALA A 157 14.20 9.00 -2.96
C ALA A 157 14.12 10.48 -2.57
N LEU A 158 15.21 11.04 -2.03
CA LEU A 158 15.27 12.44 -1.62
C LEU A 158 15.21 13.39 -2.82
N LEU A 159 15.88 13.06 -3.92
CA LEU A 159 15.79 13.85 -5.16
C LEU A 159 14.36 13.85 -5.71
N ALA A 160 13.65 12.73 -5.64
CA ALA A 160 12.24 12.68 -6.06
C ALA A 160 11.36 13.59 -5.20
N LEU A 161 11.54 13.56 -3.87
CA LEU A 161 10.84 14.45 -2.94
C LEU A 161 11.16 15.93 -3.22
N ILE A 162 12.43 16.26 -3.50
CA ILE A 162 12.84 17.63 -3.85
C ILE A 162 12.16 18.08 -5.13
N VAL A 163 12.16 17.25 -6.18
CA VAL A 163 11.52 17.58 -7.46
C VAL A 163 10.01 17.77 -7.28
N MET A 164 9.34 16.89 -6.53
CA MET A 164 7.91 17.04 -6.23
C MET A 164 7.63 18.29 -5.40
N PHE A 165 8.50 18.62 -4.43
CA PHE A 165 8.37 19.82 -3.61
C PHE A 165 8.52 21.11 -4.44
N LEU A 166 9.44 21.12 -5.40
CA LEU A 166 9.67 22.26 -6.30
C LEU A 166 8.69 22.32 -7.49
N ALA A 167 7.75 21.37 -7.60
CA ALA A 167 6.82 21.34 -8.71
C ALA A 167 5.93 22.61 -8.73
N PRO A 168 5.71 23.23 -9.91
CA PRO A 168 4.92 24.48 -10.02
C PRO A 168 3.50 24.37 -9.44
N ALA A 169 2.91 23.18 -9.44
CA ALA A 169 1.60 22.92 -8.85
C ALA A 169 1.53 23.22 -7.34
N ASN A 170 2.66 23.16 -6.62
CA ASN A 170 2.71 23.51 -5.21
C ASN A 170 2.56 25.01 -4.97
N ALA A 171 3.05 25.85 -5.89
CA ALA A 171 2.85 27.31 -5.80
C ALA A 171 1.36 27.68 -5.91
N MET A 172 0.56 26.89 -6.64
CA MET A 172 -0.90 27.10 -6.71
C MET A 172 -1.64 26.57 -5.47
N ARG A 173 -1.06 25.61 -4.74
CA ARG A 173 -1.66 25.01 -3.53
C ARG A 173 -1.31 25.76 -2.25
N ILE A 174 -0.16 26.41 -2.22
CA ILE A 174 0.26 27.28 -1.12
C ILE A 174 -0.31 28.67 -1.42
N ASN A 175 -1.57 28.90 -1.04
CA ASN A 175 -2.19 30.22 -1.18
C ASN A 175 -1.72 31.18 -0.06
N GLU A 176 -1.75 32.48 -0.33
CA GLU A 176 -1.34 33.53 0.62
C GLU A 176 -2.13 33.47 1.94
N GLU A 177 -3.36 32.95 1.91
CA GLU A 177 -4.23 32.85 3.08
C GLU A 177 -3.83 31.75 4.09
N ASN A 178 -3.26 30.62 3.63
CA ASN A 178 -2.94 29.49 4.53
C ASN A 178 -1.44 29.21 4.66
N GLY A 179 -0.60 29.79 3.80
CA GLY A 179 0.86 29.68 3.84
C GLY A 179 1.39 28.23 3.91
N SER A 180 2.72 28.10 4.04
CA SER A 180 3.31 26.82 4.44
C SER A 180 3.31 26.72 5.97
N PRO A 181 2.84 25.61 6.57
CA PRO A 181 2.90 25.45 8.02
C PRO A 181 4.35 25.44 8.51
N ALA A 182 4.58 25.95 9.72
CA ALA A 182 5.90 25.90 10.33
C ALA A 182 6.37 24.44 10.48
N PRO A 183 7.67 24.12 10.33
CA PRO A 183 8.18 22.75 10.42
C PRO A 183 7.78 22.03 11.72
N ILE A 184 7.73 22.76 12.85
CA ILE A 184 7.28 22.22 14.14
C ILE A 184 5.80 21.82 14.13
N GLN A 185 4.94 22.57 13.42
CA GLN A 185 3.52 22.23 13.28
C GLN A 185 3.35 20.97 12.42
N VAL A 186 4.14 20.83 11.34
CA VAL A 186 4.17 19.62 10.51
C VAL A 186 4.54 18.41 11.35
N LEU A 187 5.59 18.54 12.18
CA LEU A 187 6.04 17.48 13.09
C LEU A 187 4.94 17.07 14.07
N ILE A 188 4.33 18.04 14.77
CA ILE A 188 3.26 17.78 15.75
C ILE A 188 2.04 17.15 15.08
N ARG A 189 1.62 17.66 13.92
CA ARG A 189 0.49 17.11 13.15
C ARG A 189 0.78 15.69 12.67
N ALA A 190 1.96 15.41 12.11
CA ALA A 190 2.32 14.08 11.65
C ALA A 190 2.35 13.06 12.80
N LEU A 191 2.85 13.45 13.98
CA LEU A 191 2.77 12.63 15.20
C LEU A 191 1.31 12.36 15.60
N GLY A 192 0.49 13.42 15.67
CA GLY A 192 -0.93 13.31 15.99
C GLY A 192 -1.70 12.43 15.00
N TYR A 193 -1.43 12.56 13.70
CA TYR A 193 -2.07 11.77 12.66
C TYR A 193 -1.64 10.29 12.71
N ALA A 194 -0.36 10.00 12.96
CA ALA A 194 0.12 8.63 13.10
C ALA A 194 -0.52 7.95 14.33
N PHE A 195 -0.59 8.65 15.46
CA PHE A 195 -1.28 8.15 16.66
C PHE A 195 -2.77 7.94 16.41
N LEU A 196 -3.45 8.92 15.81
CA LEU A 196 -4.86 8.82 15.47
C LEU A 196 -5.14 7.64 14.54
N PHE A 197 -4.29 7.42 13.53
CA PHE A 197 -4.39 6.27 12.63
C PHE A 197 -4.28 4.94 13.36
N LEU A 198 -3.29 4.79 14.26
CA LEU A 198 -3.14 3.55 15.03
C LEU A 198 -4.35 3.31 15.93
N ARG A 199 -4.82 4.35 16.64
CA ARG A 199 -6.01 4.27 17.47
C ARG A 199 -7.22 3.80 16.65
N ILE A 200 -7.51 4.50 15.54
CA ILE A 200 -8.63 4.16 14.65
C ILE A 200 -8.48 2.72 14.17
N SER A 201 -7.33 2.37 13.59
CA SER A 201 -7.08 1.03 13.03
C SER A 201 -7.31 -0.08 14.06
N VAL A 202 -6.80 0.07 15.28
CA VAL A 202 -7.00 -0.94 16.34
C VAL A 202 -8.46 -1.02 16.77
N THR A 203 -9.17 0.11 16.85
CA THR A 203 -10.58 0.12 17.28
C THR A 203 -11.58 -0.33 16.20
N THR A 204 -11.29 -0.08 14.93
CA THR A 204 -12.22 -0.39 13.83
C THR A 204 -11.90 -1.73 13.15
N LEU A 205 -10.68 -2.23 13.27
CA LEU A 205 -10.22 -3.48 12.66
C LEU A 205 -9.75 -4.54 13.69
N PRO A 206 -10.41 -4.72 14.85
CA PRO A 206 -9.91 -5.62 15.89
C PRO A 206 -9.88 -7.08 15.41
N VAL A 207 -10.90 -7.53 14.68
CA VAL A 207 -10.99 -8.91 14.17
C VAL A 207 -9.87 -9.23 13.17
N PRO A 208 -9.64 -8.44 12.10
CA PRO A 208 -8.50 -8.67 11.22
C PRO A 208 -7.15 -8.64 11.94
N ILE A 209 -6.95 -7.72 12.90
CA ILE A 209 -5.70 -7.63 13.66
C ILE A 209 -5.49 -8.89 14.51
N ILE A 210 -6.51 -9.34 15.26
CA ILE A 210 -6.46 -10.56 16.07
C ILE A 210 -6.20 -11.78 15.19
N ALA A 211 -6.88 -11.87 14.04
CA ALA A 211 -6.68 -12.97 13.09
C ALA A 211 -5.24 -12.98 12.55
N LEU A 212 -4.70 -11.83 12.12
CA LEU A 212 -3.34 -11.72 11.59
C LEU A 212 -2.28 -12.13 12.63
N VAL A 213 -2.38 -11.58 13.84
CA VAL A 213 -1.48 -11.90 14.94
C VAL A 213 -1.62 -13.37 15.33
N GLY A 214 -2.85 -13.87 15.43
CA GLY A 214 -3.16 -15.27 15.75
C GLY A 214 -2.58 -16.24 14.74
N ILE A 215 -2.83 -16.06 13.44
CA ILE A 215 -2.28 -16.89 12.37
C ILE A 215 -0.74 -16.90 12.45
N SER A 216 -0.13 -15.72 12.52
CA SER A 216 1.33 -15.57 12.55
C SER A 216 1.95 -16.24 13.79
N LEU A 217 1.32 -16.08 14.96
CA LEU A 217 1.74 -16.69 16.22
C LEU A 217 1.63 -18.22 16.18
N LEU A 218 0.47 -18.75 15.80
CA LEU A 218 0.22 -20.19 15.80
C LEU A 218 1.12 -20.92 14.81
N LEU A 219 1.30 -20.37 13.60
CA LEU A 219 2.18 -20.97 12.59
C LEU A 219 3.65 -20.89 13.02
N SER A 220 4.08 -19.76 13.56
CA SER A 220 5.44 -19.62 14.09
C SER A 220 5.70 -20.60 15.24
N TYR A 221 4.75 -20.74 16.17
CA TYR A 221 4.84 -21.72 17.25
C TYR A 221 5.02 -23.15 16.72
N LEU A 222 4.15 -23.58 15.78
CA LEU A 222 4.23 -24.91 15.18
C LEU A 222 5.54 -25.14 14.43
N PHE A 223 6.07 -24.11 13.78
CA PHE A 223 7.34 -24.17 13.09
C PHE A 223 8.51 -24.36 14.06
N PHE A 224 8.52 -23.63 15.19
CA PHE A 224 9.64 -23.66 16.14
C PHE A 224 9.55 -24.78 17.18
N ILE A 225 8.39 -25.37 17.48
CA ILE A 225 8.25 -26.38 18.54
C ILE A 225 9.12 -27.63 18.33
N GLY A 226 9.32 -28.06 17.09
CA GLY A 226 10.02 -29.30 16.75
C GLY A 226 11.51 -29.16 16.42
N ARG A 227 12.08 -27.95 16.50
CA ARG A 227 13.49 -27.71 16.18
C ARG A 227 14.34 -27.76 17.45
N GLU A 228 15.59 -28.23 17.32
CA GLU A 228 16.58 -28.15 18.41
C GLU A 228 16.74 -26.68 18.82
N LYS A 229 16.54 -26.40 20.12
CA LYS A 229 16.61 -25.04 20.66
C LYS A 229 17.85 -24.91 21.51
N GLY A 230 18.62 -23.85 21.26
CA GLY A 230 19.54 -23.32 22.25
C GLY A 230 18.76 -22.69 23.42
N SER A 231 19.48 -22.11 24.38
CA SER A 231 18.88 -21.26 25.41
C SER A 231 18.19 -20.04 24.77
N PHE A 232 17.12 -19.57 25.39
CA PHE A 232 16.46 -18.33 24.97
C PHE A 232 17.41 -17.15 25.17
N ASP A 233 17.63 -16.32 24.15
CA ASP A 233 18.41 -15.08 24.26
C ASP A 233 17.50 -13.93 24.72
N PRO A 234 17.68 -13.37 25.93
CA PRO A 234 16.87 -12.27 26.45
C PRO A 234 16.92 -11.01 25.57
N ARG A 235 17.94 -10.85 24.72
CA ARG A 235 18.02 -9.73 23.78
C ARG A 235 16.86 -9.72 22.78
N PHE A 236 16.19 -10.85 22.58
CA PHE A 236 15.00 -10.95 21.74
C PHE A 236 13.83 -10.08 22.26
N ASN A 237 13.76 -9.80 23.57
CA ASN A 237 12.74 -8.90 24.12
C ASN A 237 12.83 -7.47 23.56
N TRP A 238 14.04 -7.01 23.19
CA TRP A 238 14.21 -5.71 22.56
C TRP A 238 13.60 -5.67 21.16
N VAL A 239 13.56 -6.79 20.44
CA VAL A 239 12.90 -6.87 19.13
C VAL A 239 11.40 -6.61 19.28
N PHE A 240 10.77 -7.21 20.30
CA PHE A 240 9.35 -7.02 20.58
C PHE A 240 8.99 -5.56 20.87
N LEU A 241 9.86 -4.84 21.58
CA LEU A 241 9.69 -3.40 21.86
C LEU A 241 10.02 -2.52 20.65
N LEU A 242 10.99 -2.93 19.82
CA LEU A 242 11.44 -2.14 18.68
C LEU A 242 10.44 -2.16 17.53
N ILE A 243 9.72 -3.27 17.30
CA ILE A 243 8.73 -3.38 16.22
C ILE A 243 7.66 -2.27 16.27
N PRO A 244 6.92 -2.05 17.39
CA PRO A 244 5.90 -1.00 17.43
C PRO A 244 6.51 0.41 17.31
N LEU A 245 7.72 0.63 17.85
CA LEU A 245 8.42 1.92 17.74
C LEU A 245 8.79 2.23 16.28
N LEU A 246 9.36 1.25 15.56
CA LEU A 246 9.68 1.39 14.14
C LEU A 246 8.42 1.55 13.30
N ALA A 247 7.36 0.79 13.58
CA ALA A 247 6.08 0.92 12.89
C ALA A 247 5.51 2.33 13.05
N TYR A 248 5.49 2.86 14.27
CA TYR A 248 5.05 4.23 14.53
C TYR A 248 5.88 5.25 13.77
N ALA A 249 7.22 5.15 13.82
CA ALA A 249 8.13 6.07 13.13
C ALA A 249 7.95 6.04 11.60
N LEU A 250 7.73 4.86 11.03
CA LEU A 250 7.48 4.69 9.60
C LEU A 250 6.11 5.24 9.17
N ILE A 251 5.06 4.98 9.97
CA ILE A 251 3.72 5.55 9.73
C ILE A 251 3.78 7.08 9.83
N PHE A 252 4.44 7.61 10.86
CA PHE A 252 4.74 9.03 11.01
C PHE A 252 5.39 9.62 9.75
N ALA A 253 6.43 8.98 9.22
CA ALA A 253 7.09 9.45 8.01
C ALA A 253 6.14 9.45 6.79
N SER A 254 5.32 8.41 6.64
CA SER A 254 4.35 8.33 5.55
C SER A 254 3.28 9.44 5.61
N PHE A 255 2.99 9.96 6.81
CA PHE A 255 1.97 10.98 7.03
C PHE A 255 2.51 12.41 7.01
N ALA A 256 3.83 12.59 7.01
CA ALA A 256 4.47 13.90 6.99
C ALA A 256 4.04 14.76 5.77
N PRO A 257 3.89 14.22 4.53
CA PRO A 257 3.41 15.01 3.40
C PRO A 257 1.98 15.53 3.58
N SER A 258 1.06 14.73 4.13
CA SER A 258 -0.32 15.18 4.40
C SER A 258 -0.38 16.21 5.53
N ALA A 259 0.46 16.05 6.57
CA ALA A 259 0.60 17.04 7.63
C ALA A 259 1.12 18.40 7.10
N TYR A 260 2.04 18.36 6.13
CA TYR A 260 2.49 19.56 5.40
C TYR A 260 1.36 20.15 4.54
N GLY A 261 0.61 19.31 3.83
CA GLY A 261 -0.62 19.69 3.13
C GLY A 261 -1.82 20.02 4.03
N GLN A 262 -1.59 20.20 5.34
CA GLN A 262 -2.54 20.64 6.35
C GLN A 262 -3.83 19.80 6.47
N SER A 263 -3.79 18.53 6.07
CA SER A 263 -4.97 17.64 6.09
C SER A 263 -4.61 16.24 6.58
N TYR A 264 -5.55 15.60 7.27
CA TYR A 264 -5.41 14.18 7.59
C TYR A 264 -5.43 13.37 6.28
N PRO A 265 -4.53 12.37 6.10
CA PRO A 265 -4.47 11.62 4.86
C PRO A 265 -5.83 10.99 4.50
N VAL A 266 -6.31 11.27 3.30
CA VAL A 266 -7.53 10.63 2.76
C VAL A 266 -7.33 9.12 2.66
N GLU A 267 -8.43 8.38 2.54
CA GLU A 267 -8.49 6.92 2.71
C GLU A 267 -7.43 6.16 1.90
N ARG A 268 -7.37 6.37 0.58
CA ARG A 268 -6.38 5.73 -0.30
C ARG A 268 -4.92 6.01 0.09
N VAL A 269 -4.63 7.19 0.64
CA VAL A 269 -3.25 7.61 1.02
C VAL A 269 -2.77 6.83 2.25
N ARG A 270 -3.70 6.28 3.04
CA ARG A 270 -3.37 5.50 4.26
C ARG A 270 -2.90 4.07 3.96
N PHE A 271 -3.00 3.60 2.72
CA PHE A 271 -2.61 2.24 2.33
C PHE A 271 -1.18 1.85 2.75
N PRO A 272 -0.13 2.68 2.53
CA PRO A 272 1.22 2.33 2.98
C PRO A 272 1.32 2.16 4.49
N ALA A 273 0.58 2.95 5.28
CA ALA A 273 0.54 2.82 6.73
C ALA A 273 -0.13 1.50 7.17
N HIS A 274 -1.20 1.07 6.48
CA HIS A 274 -1.81 -0.25 6.69
C HIS A 274 -0.87 -1.41 6.36
N PHE A 275 -0.07 -1.28 5.29
CA PHE A 275 0.98 -2.26 4.96
C PHE A 275 2.04 -2.33 6.07
N ILE A 276 2.56 -1.20 6.55
CA ILE A 276 3.52 -1.16 7.67
C ILE A 276 2.92 -1.78 8.94
N LEU A 277 1.66 -1.47 9.25
CA LEU A 277 0.97 -2.04 10.39
C LEU A 277 0.79 -3.56 10.27
N THR A 278 0.48 -4.05 9.07
CA THR A 278 0.37 -5.48 8.74
C THR A 278 1.71 -6.20 8.94
N VAL A 279 2.82 -5.61 8.44
CA VAL A 279 4.18 -6.13 8.68
C VAL A 279 4.51 -6.17 10.17
N ALA A 280 4.17 -5.11 10.91
CA ALA A 280 4.44 -5.01 12.35
C ALA A 280 3.69 -6.08 13.15
N PHE A 281 2.38 -6.25 12.91
CA PHE A 281 1.58 -7.27 13.60
C PHE A 281 1.98 -8.69 13.23
N THR A 282 2.30 -8.94 11.95
CA THR A 282 2.85 -10.23 11.52
C THR A 282 4.16 -10.54 12.26
N SER A 283 5.06 -9.56 12.35
CA SER A 283 6.35 -9.69 13.05
C SER A 283 6.16 -9.94 14.55
N LEU A 284 5.23 -9.22 15.19
CA LEU A 284 4.89 -9.45 16.60
C LEU A 284 4.30 -10.84 16.82
N GLY A 285 3.41 -11.30 15.95
CA GLY A 285 2.87 -12.66 15.99
C GLY A 285 3.98 -13.71 15.88
N ILE A 286 4.90 -13.56 14.92
CA ILE A 286 6.05 -14.46 14.77
C ILE A 286 6.93 -14.44 16.03
N CYS A 287 7.23 -13.26 16.58
CA CYS A 287 8.01 -13.15 17.82
C CYS A 287 7.32 -13.84 19.00
N ALA A 288 6.02 -13.64 19.15
CA ALA A 288 5.22 -14.28 20.20
C ALA A 288 5.18 -15.80 20.03
N GLY A 289 5.02 -16.30 18.80
CA GLY A 289 5.04 -17.73 18.50
C GLY A 289 6.39 -18.37 18.79
N TYR A 290 7.48 -17.68 18.45
CA TYR A 290 8.85 -18.09 18.81
C TYR A 290 9.03 -18.18 20.33
N VAL A 291 8.64 -17.15 21.09
CA VAL A 291 8.74 -17.15 22.57
C VAL A 291 7.88 -18.27 23.17
N LEU A 292 6.62 -18.40 22.71
CA LEU A 292 5.70 -19.45 23.18
C LEU A 292 6.26 -20.85 22.93
N SER A 293 7.07 -21.03 21.89
CA SER A 293 7.68 -22.32 21.57
C SER A 293 8.65 -22.80 22.68
N TYR A 294 9.18 -21.92 23.52
CA TYR A 294 10.01 -22.29 24.68
C TYR A 294 9.21 -22.79 25.87
N VAL A 295 7.89 -22.58 25.88
CA VAL A 295 7.00 -23.06 26.94
C VAL A 295 6.70 -24.54 26.69
N LYS A 296 6.96 -25.38 27.69
CA LYS A 296 6.62 -26.81 27.65
C LYS A 296 5.11 -26.97 27.77
N LEU A 297 4.45 -27.22 26.65
CA LEU A 297 3.01 -27.48 26.58
C LEU A 297 2.75 -28.98 26.33
N PRO A 298 1.61 -29.53 26.82
CA PRO A 298 1.22 -30.90 26.54
C PRO A 298 1.12 -31.19 25.03
N THR A 299 1.37 -32.44 24.61
CA THR A 299 1.33 -32.82 23.18
C THR A 299 -0.02 -32.56 22.53
N PHE A 300 -1.12 -32.67 23.28
CA PHE A 300 -2.47 -32.32 22.79
C PHE A 300 -2.58 -30.86 22.33
N THR A 301 -1.85 -29.94 22.99
CA THR A 301 -1.83 -28.51 22.61
C THR A 301 -1.31 -28.31 21.19
N ARG A 302 -0.40 -29.16 20.70
CA ARG A 302 0.06 -29.10 19.31
C ARG A 302 -1.07 -29.37 18.32
N TYR A 303 -1.90 -30.37 18.58
CA TYR A 303 -3.05 -30.68 17.72
C TYR A 303 -4.12 -29.60 17.79
N ALA A 304 -4.39 -29.06 18.98
CA ALA A 304 -5.30 -27.94 19.16
C ALA A 304 -4.81 -26.68 18.41
N VAL A 305 -3.52 -26.35 18.51
CA VAL A 305 -2.92 -25.23 17.79
C VAL A 305 -2.94 -25.46 16.28
N ALA A 306 -2.70 -26.68 15.80
CA ALA A 306 -2.82 -27.01 14.38
C ALA A 306 -4.26 -26.85 13.87
N ALA A 307 -5.26 -27.30 14.64
CA ALA A 307 -6.66 -27.11 14.31
C ALA A 307 -7.06 -25.63 14.31
N LEU A 308 -6.61 -24.84 15.31
CA LEU A 308 -6.84 -23.40 15.35
C LEU A 308 -6.15 -22.66 14.21
N ALA A 309 -4.92 -23.04 13.87
CA ALA A 309 -4.22 -22.50 12.71
C ALA A 309 -5.01 -22.81 11.43
N PHE A 310 -5.48 -24.04 11.25
CA PHE A 310 -6.32 -24.42 10.11
C PHE A 310 -7.61 -23.59 10.03
N ILE A 311 -8.33 -23.42 11.15
CA ILE A 311 -9.53 -22.57 11.19
C ILE A 311 -9.19 -21.11 10.85
N ALA A 312 -8.09 -20.59 11.38
CA ALA A 312 -7.66 -19.23 11.10
C ALA A 312 -7.25 -19.04 9.63
N LEU A 313 -6.72 -20.08 8.98
CA LEU A 313 -6.46 -20.11 7.54
C LEU A 313 -7.74 -20.09 6.68
N LEU A 314 -8.92 -20.34 7.26
CA LEU A 314 -10.20 -20.18 6.57
C LEU A 314 -10.70 -18.72 6.58
N TYR A 315 -10.09 -17.84 7.38
CA TYR A 315 -10.48 -16.43 7.47
C TYR A 315 -10.44 -15.68 6.13
N PRO A 316 -9.44 -15.87 5.23
CA PRO A 316 -9.48 -15.32 3.87
C PRO A 316 -10.73 -15.66 3.07
N PHE A 317 -11.30 -16.87 3.24
CA PHE A 317 -12.54 -17.23 2.55
C PHE A 317 -13.74 -16.45 3.09
N TRP A 318 -13.76 -16.16 4.40
CA TRP A 318 -14.77 -15.30 4.99
C TRP A 318 -14.67 -13.86 4.47
N MET A 319 -13.45 -13.36 4.22
CA MET A 319 -13.21 -12.02 3.66
C MET A 319 -13.87 -11.82 2.28
N MET A 320 -14.06 -12.90 1.50
CA MET A 320 -14.71 -12.82 0.18
C MET A 320 -16.16 -12.30 0.23
N ARG A 321 -16.81 -12.33 1.41
CA ARG A 321 -18.15 -11.78 1.58
C ARG A 321 -18.22 -10.28 1.28
N GLN A 322 -17.18 -9.52 1.59
CA GLN A 322 -17.18 -8.06 1.40
C GLN A 322 -17.22 -7.63 -0.08
N PRO A 323 -16.37 -8.16 -0.98
CA PRO A 323 -16.50 -7.87 -2.41
C PRO A 323 -17.78 -8.46 -3.01
N LEU A 324 -18.25 -9.63 -2.55
CA LEU A 324 -19.51 -10.22 -3.02
C LEU A 324 -20.74 -9.38 -2.64
N ALA A 325 -20.77 -8.81 -1.43
CA ALA A 325 -21.87 -7.97 -0.95
C ALA A 325 -22.01 -6.66 -1.74
N THR A 326 -20.94 -6.19 -2.37
CA THR A 326 -20.93 -4.95 -3.17
C THR A 326 -20.93 -5.22 -4.68
N TYR A 327 -20.97 -6.49 -5.09
CA TYR A 327 -20.89 -6.89 -6.50
C TYR A 327 -22.03 -6.29 -7.33
N GLU A 328 -23.27 -6.44 -6.86
CA GLU A 328 -24.43 -6.00 -7.64
C GLU A 328 -24.46 -4.48 -7.82
N PHE A 329 -24.15 -3.73 -6.76
CA PHE A 329 -24.01 -2.28 -6.85
C PHE A 329 -22.93 -1.87 -7.86
N ARG A 330 -21.76 -2.53 -7.86
CA ARG A 330 -20.69 -2.26 -8.82
C ARG A 330 -21.08 -2.61 -10.26
N ARG A 331 -21.81 -3.72 -10.44
CA ARG A 331 -22.32 -4.16 -11.74
C ARG A 331 -23.28 -3.11 -12.31
N LEU A 332 -24.27 -2.68 -11.52
CA LEU A 332 -25.24 -1.66 -11.92
C LEU A 332 -24.57 -0.30 -12.17
N PHE A 333 -23.61 0.10 -11.33
CA PHE A 333 -22.86 1.32 -11.55
C PHE A 333 -22.09 1.30 -12.88
N ALA A 334 -21.43 0.18 -13.19
CA ALA A 334 -20.72 0.01 -14.46
C ALA A 334 -21.68 0.07 -15.67
N LEU A 335 -22.86 -0.57 -15.57
CA LEU A 335 -23.86 -0.52 -16.63
C LEU A 335 -24.35 0.91 -16.89
N ARG A 336 -24.68 1.66 -15.83
CA ARG A 336 -25.09 3.08 -15.96
C ARG A 336 -23.98 3.95 -16.52
N TRP A 337 -22.73 3.64 -16.20
CA TRP A 337 -21.58 4.32 -16.80
C TRP A 337 -21.53 4.11 -18.31
N ASP A 338 -21.67 2.86 -18.76
CA ASP A 338 -21.65 2.48 -20.17
C ASP A 338 -22.84 3.09 -20.93
N GLU A 339 -24.03 3.10 -20.32
CA GLU A 339 -25.22 3.74 -20.90
C GLU A 339 -25.05 5.25 -21.06
N ARG A 340 -24.49 5.94 -20.06
CA ARG A 340 -24.19 7.37 -20.15
C ARG A 340 -23.15 7.65 -21.23
N GLU A 341 -22.14 6.79 -21.36
CA GLU A 341 -21.14 6.91 -22.43
C GLU A 341 -21.81 6.75 -23.81
N GLN A 342 -22.72 5.78 -23.96
CA GLN A 342 -23.48 5.61 -25.21
C GLN A 342 -24.32 6.85 -25.54
N MET A 343 -24.98 7.48 -24.55
CA MET A 343 -25.71 8.74 -24.78
C MET A 343 -24.81 9.85 -25.33
N ILE A 344 -23.57 9.97 -24.84
CA ILE A 344 -22.62 10.97 -25.34
C ILE A 344 -22.32 10.71 -26.82
N TYR A 345 -22.11 9.44 -27.20
CA TYR A 345 -21.88 9.08 -28.60
C TYR A 345 -23.10 9.34 -29.49
N ASP A 346 -24.31 9.07 -28.98
CA ASP A 346 -25.55 9.30 -29.72
C ASP A 346 -25.78 10.80 -29.95
N TYR A 347 -25.64 11.65 -28.91
CA TYR A 347 -25.74 13.11 -29.07
C TYR A 347 -24.66 13.67 -30.00
N LYS A 348 -23.44 13.13 -29.93
CA LYS A 348 -22.38 13.49 -30.88
C LYS A 348 -22.76 13.11 -32.32
N ALA A 349 -23.34 11.94 -32.54
CA ALA A 349 -23.77 11.47 -33.86
C ALA A 349 -24.92 12.33 -34.43
N GLU A 350 -25.75 12.92 -33.57
CA GLU A 350 -26.76 13.92 -33.93
C GLU A 350 -26.19 15.30 -34.25
N GLY A 351 -24.87 15.50 -34.07
CA GLY A 351 -24.19 16.77 -34.32
C GLY A 351 -24.23 17.74 -33.13
N GLN A 352 -24.64 17.29 -31.94
CA GLN A 352 -24.59 18.12 -30.73
C GLN A 352 -23.15 18.25 -30.24
N THR A 353 -22.74 19.48 -29.94
CA THR A 353 -21.39 19.79 -29.41
C THR A 353 -21.40 20.22 -27.95
N ASP A 354 -22.55 20.66 -27.44
CA ASP A 354 -22.76 21.03 -26.05
C ASP A 354 -23.72 20.01 -25.42
N ILE A 355 -23.15 18.99 -24.80
CA ILE A 355 -23.87 17.80 -24.37
C ILE A 355 -24.32 17.96 -22.91
N VAL A 356 -25.60 17.69 -22.65
CA VAL A 356 -26.17 17.60 -21.31
C VAL A 356 -26.60 16.17 -21.03
N ILE A 357 -26.09 15.59 -19.96
CA ILE A 357 -26.29 14.17 -19.61
C ILE A 357 -26.67 14.03 -18.13
N PRO A 358 -27.28 12.90 -17.74
CA PRO A 358 -27.52 12.59 -16.34
C PRO A 358 -26.21 12.49 -15.55
N ALA A 359 -26.19 13.10 -14.36
CA ALA A 359 -25.11 12.93 -13.40
C ALA A 359 -25.14 11.54 -12.76
N LEU A 360 -23.95 10.99 -12.52
CA LEU A 360 -23.77 9.81 -11.69
C LEU A 360 -23.06 10.24 -10.41
N ASP A 361 -23.39 9.60 -9.29
CA ASP A 361 -22.62 9.79 -8.07
C ASP A 361 -21.20 9.26 -8.26
N GLY A 362 -20.23 10.00 -7.77
CA GLY A 362 -18.83 9.58 -7.81
C GLY A 362 -18.62 8.29 -7.01
N TYR A 363 -18.27 7.20 -7.70
CA TYR A 363 -18.08 5.89 -7.05
C TYR A 363 -16.95 5.96 -6.02
N GLU A 364 -17.25 5.56 -4.77
CA GLU A 364 -16.29 5.58 -3.65
C GLU A 364 -15.64 6.96 -3.43
N GLY A 365 -16.36 8.05 -3.74
CA GLY A 365 -15.89 9.42 -3.53
C GLY A 365 -14.89 9.91 -4.59
N THR A 366 -14.80 9.25 -5.75
CA THR A 366 -14.10 9.83 -6.92
C THR A 366 -14.85 11.05 -7.43
N LYS A 367 -14.15 12.01 -8.03
CA LYS A 367 -14.79 13.15 -8.67
C LYS A 367 -15.38 12.73 -10.01
N GLU A 368 -16.58 13.21 -10.29
CA GLU A 368 -17.37 12.87 -11.46
C GLU A 368 -17.73 14.13 -12.27
N LEU A 369 -18.37 13.95 -13.43
CA LEU A 369 -18.93 15.06 -14.21
C LEU A 369 -19.90 15.90 -13.36
N ASP A 370 -19.85 17.21 -13.56
CA ASP A 370 -20.55 18.22 -12.74
C ASP A 370 -21.46 19.12 -13.61
N VAL A 371 -22.31 19.94 -12.98
CA VAL A 371 -23.20 20.91 -13.64
C VAL A 371 -22.43 22.09 -14.26
N ARG A 372 -21.15 22.25 -13.93
CA ARG A 372 -20.30 23.34 -14.42
C ARG A 372 -19.52 22.88 -15.66
N PRO A 373 -19.80 23.41 -16.87
CA PRO A 373 -19.18 22.94 -18.11
C PRO A 373 -17.64 22.97 -18.11
N PHE A 374 -17.06 23.96 -17.43
CA PHE A 374 -15.62 24.16 -17.33
C PHE A 374 -15.00 23.51 -16.09
N PHE A 375 -15.74 22.67 -15.37
CA PHE A 375 -15.14 21.83 -14.34
C PHE A 375 -14.11 20.91 -15.01
N TRP A 376 -12.95 20.72 -14.39
CA TRP A 376 -11.82 20.07 -15.04
C TRP A 376 -12.14 18.64 -15.52
N VAL A 377 -12.99 17.90 -14.80
CA VAL A 377 -13.43 16.55 -15.22
C VAL A 377 -14.24 16.63 -16.51
N ASN A 378 -15.19 17.57 -16.58
CA ASN A 378 -16.00 17.83 -17.77
C ASN A 378 -15.13 18.26 -18.95
N GLY A 379 -14.17 19.15 -18.73
CA GLY A 379 -13.24 19.58 -19.77
C GLY A 379 -12.39 18.42 -20.30
N CYS A 380 -11.88 17.55 -19.43
CA CYS A 380 -11.16 16.35 -19.85
C CYS A 380 -12.07 15.38 -20.63
N ALA A 381 -13.30 15.17 -20.18
CA ALA A 381 -14.26 14.31 -20.89
C ALA A 381 -14.61 14.89 -22.26
N ALA A 382 -14.92 16.19 -22.35
CA ALA A 382 -15.22 16.86 -23.61
C ALA A 382 -14.07 16.73 -24.62
N GLN A 383 -12.82 16.83 -24.17
CA GLN A 383 -11.64 16.57 -25.00
C GLN A 383 -11.53 15.12 -25.47
N VAL A 384 -11.82 14.14 -24.61
CA VAL A 384 -11.79 12.71 -24.96
C VAL A 384 -12.87 12.36 -25.99
N TYR A 385 -14.08 12.89 -25.81
CA TYR A 385 -15.19 12.65 -26.73
C TYR A 385 -15.19 13.58 -27.93
N ASP A 386 -14.28 14.56 -27.99
CA ASP A 386 -14.16 15.54 -29.08
C ASP A 386 -15.49 16.30 -29.30
N VAL A 387 -15.95 16.95 -28.23
CA VAL A 387 -17.13 17.83 -28.18
C VAL A 387 -16.74 19.15 -27.49
N HIS A 388 -17.55 20.21 -27.66
CA HIS A 388 -17.24 21.53 -27.10
C HIS A 388 -17.42 21.57 -25.58
N SER A 389 -18.52 21.04 -25.07
CA SER A 389 -18.75 20.96 -23.63
C SER A 389 -19.60 19.75 -23.23
N ILE A 390 -19.40 19.30 -21.99
CA ILE A 390 -20.24 18.28 -21.35
C ILE A 390 -20.69 18.85 -20.01
N THR A 391 -21.98 18.73 -19.71
CA THR A 391 -22.56 19.10 -18.42
C THR A 391 -23.39 17.94 -17.89
N ALA A 392 -23.20 17.63 -16.60
CA ALA A 392 -23.96 16.58 -15.93
C ALA A 392 -24.96 17.19 -14.96
N ILE A 393 -26.25 16.88 -15.13
CA ILE A 393 -27.33 17.40 -14.28
C ILE A 393 -27.86 16.29 -13.36
N SER A 394 -28.14 16.65 -12.11
CA SER A 394 -28.75 15.71 -11.16
C SER A 394 -30.13 15.29 -11.67
N VAL A 395 -30.37 13.98 -11.68
CA VAL A 395 -31.68 13.40 -12.00
C VAL A 395 -32.35 13.00 -10.70
N GLU A 396 -33.63 13.31 -10.53
CA GLU A 396 -34.39 12.83 -9.38
C GLU A 396 -34.51 11.31 -9.41
N GLU A 397 -34.58 10.66 -8.25
CA GLU A 397 -34.55 9.18 -8.15
C GLU A 397 -35.68 8.52 -8.96
N GLU A 398 -36.83 9.18 -9.05
CA GLU A 398 -37.99 8.75 -9.83
C GLU A 398 -37.74 8.78 -11.35
N ASP A 399 -36.85 9.67 -11.81
CA ASP A 399 -36.53 9.88 -13.22
C ASP A 399 -35.30 9.09 -13.68
N VAL A 400 -34.56 8.44 -12.78
CA VAL A 400 -33.36 7.66 -13.13
C VAL A 400 -33.66 6.60 -14.19
N LEU A 401 -34.84 5.97 -14.12
CA LEU A 401 -35.29 4.96 -15.09
C LEU A 401 -35.61 5.53 -16.48
N ASN A 402 -35.81 6.84 -16.61
CA ASN A 402 -35.98 7.49 -17.91
C ASN A 402 -34.66 7.59 -18.67
N PHE A 403 -33.53 7.57 -17.94
CA PHE A 403 -32.20 7.66 -18.51
C PHE A 403 -31.49 6.31 -18.56
N PHE A 404 -31.64 5.47 -17.53
CA PHE A 404 -30.87 4.24 -17.39
C PHE A 404 -31.76 3.00 -17.41
N SER A 405 -31.29 1.91 -18.04
CA SER A 405 -32.00 0.64 -17.99
C SER A 405 -31.82 -0.04 -16.62
N GLN A 406 -32.76 -0.95 -16.27
CA GLN A 406 -32.80 -1.60 -14.95
C GLN A 406 -31.62 -2.55 -14.68
#